data_AF-A0A1G7XRK3-F1
#
_entry.id   AF-A0A1G7XRK3-F1
#
_cell.length_a   1.000
_cell.length_b   1.000
_cell.length_c   1.000
_cell.angle_alpha   90.00
_cell.angle_beta   90.00
_cell.angle_gamma   90.00
#
_symmetry.space_group_name_H-M   'P 1'
#
loop_
_entity.id
_entity.type
_entity.pdbx_description
1 polymer ?
#
loop_
_entity_poly.entity_id
_entity_poly.type
_entity_poly.pdbx_seq_one_letter_code
_entity_poly.pdbx_strand_id
1 'polypeptide(L)' 'MGGYLFFYPYIASLELLVGVKQPPFRAHAWLQSGDLILNDAKRAVEDYSVILRFDK' A
#
# COMPACT_ATOMS: atom_id res chain seq x y z
N MET A 1 -6.33 17.30 13.83
CA MET A 1 -5.28 16.38 14.33
C MET A 1 -5.90 15.05 14.79
N GLY A 2 -6.61 14.32 13.91
CA GLY A 2 -7.32 13.08 14.30
C GLY A 2 -7.04 11.86 13.43
N GLY A 3 -6.60 12.07 12.18
CA GLY A 3 -6.39 10.97 11.23
C GLY A 3 -5.23 10.03 11.58
N TYR A 4 -4.18 10.52 12.26
CA TYR A 4 -2.99 9.72 12.54
C TYR A 4 -3.17 8.68 13.66
N LEU A 5 -4.13 8.89 14.58
CA LEU A 5 -4.41 7.94 15.67
C LEU A 5 -5.06 6.65 15.15
N PHE A 6 -5.84 6.73 14.07
CA PHE A 6 -6.43 5.55 13.43
C PHE A 6 -5.37 4.57 12.92
N PHE A 7 -4.23 5.09 12.47
CA PHE A 7 -3.16 4.27 11.89
C PHE A 7 -2.25 3.61 12.92
N TYR A 8 -2.31 4.04 14.19
CA TYR A 8 -1.38 3.62 15.23
C TYR A 8 -1.26 2.09 15.41
N PRO A 9 -2.36 1.31 15.38
CA PRO A 9 -2.27 -0.15 15.48
C PRO A 9 -1.56 -0.81 14.30
N TYR A 10 -1.51 -0.15 13.15
CA TYR A 10 -0.97 -0.69 11.90
C TYR A 10 0.50 -0.30 11.66
N ILE A 11 1.06 0.59 12.48
CA ILE A 11 2.45 1.09 12.32
C ILE A 11 3.48 -0.05 12.49
N ALA A 12 3.19 -1.03 13.33
CA ALA A 12 4.13 -2.12 13.63
C ALA A 12 4.33 -3.09 12.45
N SER A 13 3.35 -3.20 11.56
CA SER A 13 3.37 -4.07 10.38
C SER A 13 3.24 -3.27 9.08
N LEU A 14 3.65 -1.99 9.11
CA LEU A 14 3.54 -1.10 7.97
C LEU A 14 4.59 -1.45 6.91
N GLU A 15 4.11 -1.74 5.71
CA GLU A 15 4.93 -1.96 4.52
C GLU A 15 4.65 -0.86 3.48
N LEU A 16 5.71 -0.39 2.82
CA LEU A 16 5.59 0.37 1.58
C LEU A 16 5.79 -0.59 0.40
N LEU A 17 4.79 -0.71 -0.46
CA LEU A 17 4.82 -1.57 -1.63
C LEU A 17 4.92 -0.73 -2.90
N VAL A 18 5.71 -1.19 -3.87
CA VAL A 18 5.74 -0.64 -5.23
C VAL A 18 5.28 -1.71 -6.19
N GLY A 19 4.23 -1.40 -6.96
CA GLY A 19 3.66 -2.29 -7.95
C GLY A 19 3.73 -1.71 -9.36
N VAL A 20 3.68 -2.60 -10.34
CA VAL A 20 3.56 -2.26 -11.76
C VAL A 20 2.42 -3.03 -12.39
N LYS A 21 1.80 -2.46 -13.44
CA LYS A 21 0.82 -3.18 -14.26
C LYS A 21 1.12 -3.09 -15.75
N GLN A 22 0.70 -4.12 -16.46
CA GLN A 22 0.74 -4.21 -17.93
C GLN A 22 -0.28 -3.22 -18.57
N PRO A 23 -0.26 -3.02 -19.90
CA PRO A 23 -0.84 -1.85 -20.56
C PRO A 23 -2.25 -1.41 -20.09
N PRO A 24 -2.46 -0.10 -19.83
CA PRO A 24 -1.45 0.96 -19.91
C PRO A 24 -0.41 0.83 -18.81
N PHE A 25 0.87 0.83 -19.17
CA PHE A 25 1.97 0.63 -18.23
C PHE A 25 1.94 1.73 -17.16
N ARG A 26 1.89 1.32 -15.90
CA ARG A 26 1.95 2.23 -14.75
C ARG A 26 2.75 1.61 -13.63
N ALA A 27 3.42 2.48 -12.86
CA ALA A 27 3.95 2.18 -11.56
C ALA A 27 3.15 2.93 -10.51
N HIS A 28 2.99 2.35 -9.32
CA HIS A 28 2.30 2.96 -8.19
C HIS A 28 2.88 2.46 -6.87
N ALA A 29 2.78 3.27 -5.83
CA ALA A 29 3.22 2.90 -4.49
C ALA A 29 2.12 3.14 -3.45
N TRP A 30 1.96 2.21 -2.51
CA TRP A 30 0.96 2.29 -1.46
C TRP A 30 1.46 1.72 -0.14
N LEU A 31 0.79 2.13 0.93
CA LEU A 31 1.02 1.69 2.29
C LEU A 31 0.04 0.58 2.65
N GLN A 32 0.57 -0.52 3.17
CA GLN A 32 -0.18 -1.70 3.53
C GLN A 32 0.22 -2.19 4.93
N SER A 33 -0.73 -2.78 5.65
CA SER A 33 -0.48 -3.48 6.91
C SER A 33 -1.30 -4.76 6.93
N GLY A 34 -0.65 -5.90 6.68
CA GLY A 34 -1.36 -7.16 6.45
C GLY A 34 -2.24 -7.04 5.20
N ASP A 35 -3.55 -7.27 5.35
CA ASP A 35 -4.52 -7.16 4.24
C ASP A 35 -5.11 -5.75 4.07
N LEU A 36 -4.78 -4.82 4.98
CA LEU A 36 -5.34 -3.48 4.99
C LEU A 36 -4.47 -2.50 4.20
N ILE A 37 -5.07 -1.83 3.22
CA ILE A 37 -4.44 -0.71 2.50
C ILE A 37 -4.81 0.59 3.20
N LEU A 38 -3.81 1.40 3.51
CA LEU A 38 -3.96 2.55 4.41
C LEU A 38 -4.15 3.88 3.70
N ASN A 39 -3.62 4.02 2.48
CA ASN A 39 -3.60 5.29 1.73
C ASN A 39 -4.27 5.20 0.35
N ASP A 40 -4.91 4.08 0.03
CA ASP A 40 -5.55 3.84 -1.27
C ASP A 40 -6.76 2.89 -1.13
N ALA A 41 -7.50 2.69 -2.22
CA ALA A 41 -8.54 1.69 -2.32
C ALA A 41 -7.96 0.34 -2.76
N LYS A 42 -8.45 -0.76 -2.19
CA LYS A 42 -8.06 -2.13 -2.61
C LYS A 42 -8.20 -2.34 -4.11
N ARG A 43 -9.33 -1.91 -4.68
CA ARG A 43 -9.59 -1.98 -6.12
C ARG A 43 -8.63 -1.18 -6.99
N ALA A 44 -7.98 -0.15 -6.43
CA ALA A 44 -7.04 0.66 -7.19
C ALA A 44 -5.69 -0.05 -7.38
N VAL A 45 -5.31 -0.92 -6.43
CA VAL A 45 -4.00 -1.56 -6.38
C VAL A 45 -4.04 -3.07 -6.63
N GLU A 46 -5.21 -3.70 -6.65
CA GLU A 46 -5.35 -5.16 -6.89
C GLU A 46 -4.83 -5.61 -8.26
N ASP A 47 -4.90 -4.74 -9.26
CA ASP A 47 -4.39 -5.01 -10.62
C ASP A 47 -2.88 -4.81 -10.75
N TYR A 48 -2.18 -4.37 -9.70
CA TYR A 48 -0.75 -4.15 -9.71
C TYR A 48 0.01 -5.37 -9.21
N SER A 49 1.00 -5.81 -9.99
CA SER A 49 1.99 -6.80 -9.56
C SER A 49 3.05 -6.11 -8.71
N VAL A 50 3.16 -6.50 -7.43
CA VAL A 50 4.18 -5.97 -6.53
C VAL A 50 5.57 -6.42 -6.98
N ILE A 51 6.49 -5.46 -7.14
CA ILE A 51 7.88 -5.72 -7.54
C ILE A 51 8.89 -5.33 -6.47
N LEU A 52 8.53 -4.45 -5.54
CA LEU A 52 9.37 -4.07 -4.40
C LEU A 52 8.53 -3.96 -3.14
N ARG A 53 9.14 -4.37 -2.02
CA ARG A 53 8.57 -4.26 -0.68
C ARG A 53 9.62 -3.65 0.24
N PHE A 54 9.20 -2.66 1.01
CA PHE A 54 10.00 -2.08 2.08
C PHE A 54 9.25 -2.31 3.37
N ASP A 55 9.83 -3.14 4.22
CA ASP A 55 9.45 -3.29 5.62
C ASP A 55 10.07 -2.15 6.45
N LYS A 56 9.46 -1.91 7.61
CA LYS A 56 9.91 -0.92 8.58
C LYS A 56 10.86 -1.54 9.59
#